data_AF-A0A4Q7MBA2-F1
#
_entry.id   AF-A0A4Q7MBA2-F1
#
_cell.length_a   1.000
_cell.length_b   1.000
_cell.length_c   1.000
_cell.angle_alpha   90.00
_cell.angle_beta   90.00
_cell.angle_gamma   90.00
#
_symmetry.space_group_name_H-M   'P 1'
#
loop_
_entity.id
_entity.type
_entity.pdbx_description
1 polymer ?
#
loop_
_entity_poly.entity_id
_entity_poly.type
_entity_poly.pdbx_seq_one_letter_code
_entity_poly.pdbx_strand_id
1 'polypeptide(L)'
;MQAGSETRDGWPGIVLVWVIAIVGAVVVVSFAYTGTGEWIGDGSPLAVYGALGIVLAASVLGALIAQLASRRPGGFVTRASASVAGAAVVVALAAVLVAPVALG
;
A
#
# COMPACT_ATOMS: atom_id res chain seq x y z
N MET A 1 25.72 -22.15 -12.39
CA MET A 1 25.40 -20.72 -12.18
C MET A 1 24.03 -20.44 -12.77
N GLN A 2 22.96 -20.45 -11.96
CA GLN A 2 21.56 -20.24 -12.40
C GLN A 2 20.79 -19.21 -11.55
N ALA A 3 21.47 -18.48 -10.64
CA ALA A 3 20.83 -17.53 -9.72
C ALA A 3 20.30 -16.22 -10.36
N GLY A 4 20.54 -16.01 -11.66
CA GLY A 4 20.24 -14.73 -12.34
C GLY A 4 18.88 -14.65 -13.06
N SER A 5 18.21 -15.79 -13.30
CA SER A 5 16.92 -15.81 -14.01
C SER A 5 15.71 -15.84 -13.07
N GLU A 6 15.85 -16.38 -11.86
CA GLU A 6 14.75 -16.48 -10.89
C GLU A 6 14.37 -15.12 -10.24
N THR A 7 15.31 -14.18 -10.17
CA THR A 7 15.13 -12.85 -9.57
C THR A 7 14.31 -11.89 -10.45
N ARG A 8 14.33 -12.06 -11.77
CA ARG A 8 13.67 -11.14 -12.72
C ARG A 8 12.15 -11.36 -12.85
N ASP A 9 11.69 -12.60 -12.69
CA ASP A 9 10.27 -12.96 -12.85
C ASP A 9 9.38 -12.56 -11.66
N GLY A 10 9.95 -12.39 -10.46
CA GLY A 10 9.19 -12.11 -9.23
C GLY A 10 8.95 -10.62 -8.92
N TRP A 11 9.72 -9.74 -9.55
CA TRP A 11 9.69 -8.30 -9.33
C TRP A 11 8.41 -7.60 -9.82
N PRO A 12 7.78 -7.98 -10.95
CA PRO A 12 6.60 -7.27 -11.46
C PRO A 12 5.43 -7.25 -10.48
N GLY A 13 5.21 -8.35 -9.75
CA GLY A 13 4.14 -8.43 -8.75
C GLY A 13 4.39 -7.55 -7.51
N ILE A 14 5.65 -7.43 -7.09
CA ILE A 14 6.05 -6.57 -5.96
C ILE A 14 5.86 -5.10 -6.34
N VAL A 15 6.36 -4.71 -7.51
CA VAL A 15 6.26 -3.33 -8.01
C VAL A 15 4.80 -2.93 -8.22
N LEU A 16 3.96 -3.84 -8.72
CA LEU A 16 2.53 -3.57 -8.91
C LEU A 16 1.84 -3.15 -7.60
N VAL A 17 2.13 -3.83 -6.49
CA VAL A 17 1.56 -3.50 -5.18
C VAL A 17 2.02 -2.14 -4.70
N TRP A 18 3.28 -1.79 -4.95
CA TRP A 18 3.79 -0.46 -4.62
C TRP A 18 3.09 0.63 -5.40
N VAL A 19 2.84 0.41 -6.70
CA VAL A 19 2.08 1.35 -7.53
C VAL A 19 0.66 1.52 -6.99
N ILE A 20 -0.01 0.44 -6.61
CA ILE A 20 -1.36 0.50 -6.02
C ILE A 20 -1.35 1.29 -4.72
N ALA A 21 -0.37 1.04 -3.84
CA ALA A 21 -0.22 1.77 -2.58
C ALA A 21 0.03 3.27 -2.82
N ILE A 22 0.90 3.62 -3.78
CA ILE A 22 1.19 5.02 -4.15
C ILE A 22 -0.06 5.70 -4.66
N VAL A 23 -0.78 5.09 -5.60
CA VAL A 23 -2.01 5.66 -6.17
C VAL A 23 -3.06 5.87 -5.08
N GLY A 24 -3.31 4.86 -4.24
CA GLY A 24 -4.25 4.97 -3.13
C GLY A 24 -3.86 6.07 -2.13
N ALA A 25 -2.59 6.14 -1.75
CA ALA A 25 -2.08 7.17 -0.85
C ALA A 25 -2.22 8.58 -1.44
N VAL A 26 -1.86 8.78 -2.71
CA VAL A 26 -1.99 10.06 -3.41
C VAL A 26 -3.44 10.52 -3.44
N VAL A 27 -4.39 9.62 -3.71
CA VAL A 27 -5.83 9.94 -3.70
C VAL A 27 -6.28 10.41 -2.31
N VAL A 28 -5.93 9.66 -1.26
CA VAL A 28 -6.33 10.01 0.12
C VAL A 28 -5.72 11.35 0.54
N VAL A 29 -4.43 11.56 0.31
CA VAL A 29 -3.74 12.83 0.62
C VAL A 29 -4.39 13.98 -0.14
N SER A 30 -4.64 13.82 -1.44
CA SER A 30 -5.26 14.88 -2.25
C SER A 30 -6.62 15.27 -1.71
N PHE A 31 -7.46 14.29 -1.39
CA PHE A 31 -8.80 14.52 -0.83
C PHE A 31 -8.77 15.18 0.55
N ALA A 32 -7.81 14.81 1.40
CA ALA A 32 -7.62 15.47 2.68
C ALA A 32 -7.32 16.96 2.50
N TYR A 33 -6.43 17.32 1.57
CA TYR A 33 -6.09 18.72 1.30
C TYR A 33 -7.16 19.49 0.52
N THR A 34 -8.07 18.84 -0.20
CA THR A 34 -9.22 19.49 -0.85
C THR A 34 -10.42 19.70 0.08
N GLY A 35 -10.31 19.31 1.35
CA GLY A 35 -11.35 19.56 2.35
C GLY A 35 -12.40 18.45 2.50
N THR A 36 -12.09 17.21 2.11
CA THR A 36 -12.96 16.05 2.41
C THR A 36 -13.00 15.83 3.93
N GLY A 37 -14.12 16.21 4.54
CA GLY A 37 -14.32 16.16 5.99
C GLY A 37 -14.95 14.87 6.53
N GLU A 38 -15.45 13.99 5.67
CA GLU A 38 -16.09 12.73 6.07
C GLU A 38 -15.44 11.54 5.36
N TRP A 39 -15.00 10.56 6.15
CA TRP A 39 -14.33 9.35 5.68
C TRP A 39 -15.04 8.13 6.25
N ILE A 40 -15.69 7.34 5.38
CA ILE A 40 -16.33 6.07 5.76
C ILE A 40 -17.39 6.28 6.87
N GLY A 41 -18.17 7.37 6.77
CA GLY A 41 -19.20 7.70 7.76
C GLY A 41 -18.67 8.32 9.06
N ASP A 42 -17.36 8.58 9.16
CA ASP A 42 -16.74 9.27 10.29
C ASP A 42 -16.25 10.67 9.85
N GLY A 43 -16.80 11.71 10.48
CA GLY A 43 -16.44 13.11 10.27
C GLY A 43 -15.28 13.62 11.15
N SER A 44 -14.69 12.74 11.95
CA SER A 44 -13.54 13.07 12.80
C SER A 44 -12.31 13.45 11.96
N PRO A 45 -11.50 14.44 12.40
CA PRO A 45 -10.22 14.76 11.76
C PRO A 45 -9.27 13.55 11.62
N LEU A 46 -9.42 12.55 12.49
CA LEU A 46 -8.60 11.33 12.47
C LEU A 46 -9.12 10.27 11.47
N ALA A 47 -10.32 10.43 10.91
CA ALA A 47 -10.95 9.43 10.05
C ALA A 47 -10.18 9.17 8.75
N VAL A 48 -9.37 10.14 8.31
CA VAL A 48 -8.45 10.01 7.16
C VAL A 48 -7.40 8.90 7.36
N TYR A 49 -6.98 8.62 8.60
CA TYR A 49 -6.10 7.49 8.89
C TYR A 49 -6.79 6.14 8.69
N GLY A 50 -8.12 6.08 8.87
CA GLY A 50 -8.92 4.92 8.51
C GLY A 50 -8.88 4.64 7.00
N ALA A 51 -8.99 5.69 6.17
CA ALA A 51 -8.86 5.57 4.72
C ALA A 51 -7.46 5.08 4.29
N LEU A 52 -6.39 5.61 4.91
CA LEU A 52 -5.02 5.11 4.69
C LEU A 52 -4.86 3.64 5.12
N GLY A 53 -5.53 3.23 6.21
CA GLY A 53 -5.61 1.83 6.64
C GLY A 53 -6.24 0.92 5.59
N ILE A 54 -7.31 1.38 4.93
CA ILE A 54 -7.93 0.63 3.81
C ILE A 54 -6.96 0.48 2.64
N VAL A 55 -6.22 1.54 2.28
CA VAL A 55 -5.19 1.47 1.21
C VAL A 55 -4.14 0.41 1.54
N LEU A 56 -3.67 0.36 2.79
CA LEU A 56 -2.73 -0.66 3.23
C LEU A 56 -3.34 -2.07 3.15
N ALA A 57 -4.55 -2.25 3.66
CA ALA A 57 -5.25 -3.54 3.65
C ALA A 57 -5.47 -4.05 2.21
N ALA A 58 -5.91 -3.18 1.30
CA ALA A 58 -6.08 -3.49 -0.11
C ALA A 58 -4.75 -3.88 -0.77
N SER A 59 -3.66 -3.18 -0.42
CA SER A 59 -2.31 -3.48 -0.94
C SER A 59 -1.81 -4.85 -0.45
N VAL A 60 -2.05 -5.19 0.81
CA VAL A 60 -1.71 -6.52 1.38
C VAL A 60 -2.50 -7.61 0.67
N LEU A 61 -3.81 -7.45 0.51
CA LEU A 61 -4.64 -8.41 -0.23
C LEU A 61 -4.17 -8.54 -1.68
N GLY A 62 -3.87 -7.43 -2.35
CA GLY A 62 -3.30 -7.43 -3.70
C GLY A 62 -1.99 -8.20 -3.79
N ALA A 63 -1.09 -8.03 -2.81
CA ALA A 63 0.17 -8.78 -2.74
C ALA A 63 -0.07 -10.29 -2.59
N LEU A 64 -0.97 -10.69 -1.69
CA LEU A 64 -1.31 -12.09 -1.46
C LEU A 64 -1.95 -12.72 -2.70
N ILE A 65 -2.90 -12.02 -3.33
CA ILE A 65 -3.58 -12.47 -4.57
C ILE A 65 -2.57 -12.63 -5.69
N ALA A 66 -1.70 -11.64 -5.92
CA ALA A 66 -0.71 -11.69 -6.99
C ALA A 66 0.25 -12.87 -6.81
N GLN A 67 0.64 -13.17 -5.57
CA GLN A 67 1.52 -14.30 -5.28
C GLN A 67 0.81 -15.64 -5.36
N LEU A 68 -0.43 -15.74 -4.91
CA LEU A 68 -1.25 -16.94 -5.09
C LEU A 68 -1.45 -17.26 -6.57
N ALA A 69 -1.73 -16.23 -7.39
CA ALA A 69 -1.89 -16.34 -8.83
C ALA A 69 -0.60 -16.79 -9.54
N SER A 70 0.57 -16.42 -9.00
CA SER A 70 1.86 -16.81 -9.57
C SER A 70 2.18 -18.32 -9.44
N ARG A 71 1.47 -19.05 -8.58
CA ARG A 71 1.63 -20.50 -8.32
C ARG A 71 3.08 -20.98 -8.08
N ARG A 72 4.01 -20.09 -7.72
CA ARG A 72 5.43 -20.42 -7.46
C ARG A 72 5.71 -20.37 -5.94
N PRO A 73 5.82 -21.53 -5.25
CA PRO A 73 5.93 -21.58 -3.78
C PRO A 73 7.29 -21.12 -3.23
N GLY A 74 8.37 -21.23 -4.01
CA GLY A 74 9.71 -20.84 -3.56
C GLY A 74 9.77 -19.34 -3.24
N GLY A 75 10.24 -18.96 -2.04
CA GLY A 75 10.42 -17.55 -1.68
C GLY A 75 9.14 -16.71 -1.60
N PHE A 76 7.97 -17.33 -1.42
CA PHE A 76 6.69 -16.63 -1.24
C PHE A 76 6.76 -15.62 -0.09
N VAL A 77 7.16 -16.08 1.10
CA VAL A 77 7.20 -15.25 2.32
C VAL A 77 8.09 -14.03 2.11
N THR A 78 9.30 -14.20 1.57
CA THR A 78 10.23 -13.08 1.32
C THR A 78 9.65 -12.06 0.34
N ARG A 79 8.95 -12.51 -0.72
CA ARG A 79 8.31 -11.62 -1.70
C ARG A 79 7.07 -10.93 -1.15
N ALA A 80 6.24 -11.63 -0.37
CA ALA A 80 5.12 -11.06 0.38
C ALA A 80 5.60 -9.97 1.34
N SER A 81 6.59 -10.29 2.17
CA SER A 81 7.14 -9.36 3.13
C SER A 81 7.74 -8.13 2.45
N ALA A 82 8.51 -8.28 1.37
CA ALA A 82 9.06 -7.14 0.64
C ALA A 82 7.97 -6.25 0.01
N SER A 83 6.92 -6.87 -0.55
CA SER A 83 5.78 -6.15 -1.13
C SER A 83 5.00 -5.36 -0.08
N VAL A 84 4.68 -6.00 1.04
CA VAL A 84 3.93 -5.40 2.15
C VAL A 84 4.76 -4.34 2.86
N ALA A 85 6.05 -4.55 3.06
CA ALA A 85 6.95 -3.57 3.65
C ALA A 85 7.01 -2.29 2.81
N GLY A 86 7.13 -2.40 1.49
CA GLY A 86 7.09 -1.23 0.61
C GLY A 86 5.76 -0.47 0.68
N ALA A 87 4.63 -1.18 0.68
CA ALA A 87 3.32 -0.55 0.85
C ALA A 87 3.18 0.14 2.22
N ALA A 88 3.68 -0.48 3.28
CA ALA A 88 3.68 0.10 4.62
C ALA A 88 4.50 1.38 4.70
N VAL A 89 5.67 1.44 4.05
CA VAL A 89 6.50 2.66 3.96
C VAL A 89 5.73 3.77 3.24
N VAL A 90 5.09 3.47 2.11
CA VAL A 90 4.29 4.45 1.36
C VAL A 90 3.15 5.01 2.22
N VAL A 91 2.42 4.14 2.91
CA VAL A 91 1.30 4.54 3.78
C VAL A 91 1.79 5.33 4.99
N ALA A 92 2.93 4.96 5.59
CA ALA A 92 3.53 5.70 6.68
C ALA A 92 3.93 7.13 6.26
N LEU A 93 4.52 7.30 5.08
CA LEU A 93 4.81 8.62 4.52
C LEU A 93 3.54 9.43 4.29
N ALA A 94 2.49 8.81 3.73
CA ALA A 94 1.20 9.46 3.54
C ALA A 94 0.57 9.89 4.87
N ALA A 95 0.67 9.08 5.91
CA ALA A 95 0.17 9.41 7.24
C ALA A 95 0.88 10.64 7.82
N VAL A 96 2.20 10.73 7.67
CA VAL A 96 2.97 11.92 8.07
C VAL A 96 2.53 13.16 7.28
N LEU A 97 2.27 13.03 5.98
CA LEU A 97 1.85 14.15 5.14
C LEU A 97 0.46 14.68 5.47
N VAL A 98 -0.44 13.86 5.99
CA VAL A 98 -1.81 14.26 6.36
C VAL A 98 -1.88 14.80 7.79
N ALA A 99 -0.85 14.58 8.62
CA ALA A 99 -0.83 15.04 10.01
C ALA A 99 -1.18 16.53 10.21
N PRO A 100 -0.71 17.49 9.38
CA PRO A 100 -1.10 18.89 9.52
C PRO A 100 -2.60 19.15 9.34
N VAL A 101 -3.27 18.36 8.50
CA VAL A 101 -4.72 18.48 8.22
C VAL A 101 -5.54 17.78 9.31
N ALA A 102 -5.02 16.69 9.87
CA ALA A 102 -5.73 15.92 10.90
C ALA A 102 -5.56 16.48 12.32
N LEU A 103 -4.52 17.28 12.57
CA LEU A 103 -4.17 17.80 13.89
C LEU A 103 -4.29 19.33 14.02
N GLY A 104 -4.39 20.04 12.89
CA GLY A 104 -4.56 21.50 12.83
C GLY A 104 -6.04 21.88 12.72
#